data_AF-A0A7S3GZK0-F1
#
_entry.id   AF-A0A7S3GZK0-F1
#
_cell.length_a   1.000
_cell.length_b   1.000
_cell.length_c   1.000
_cell.angle_alpha   90.00
_cell.angle_beta   90.00
_cell.angle_gamma   90.00
#
_symmetry.space_group_name_H-M   'P 1'
#
loop_
_entity.id
_entity.type
_entity.pdbx_description
1 polymer ?
#
loop_
_entity_poly.entity_id
_entity_poly.type
_entity_poly.pdbx_seq_one_letter_code
_entity_poly.pdbx_strand_id
1 'polypeptide(L)'
;VEDRRADVVMAAWNCAEVALRLVQVGNTNTQITEAFGKIAEDFKCKPVQGVLSHQLKKHVIDGTKAIIGIETEDQKVDEFEFEMNEVYCIDVVMSTGEGKGKET
;
A
#
# COMPACT_ATOMS: atom_id res chain seq x y z
N VAL A 1 13.46 26.00 -2.78
CA VAL A 1 13.73 24.85 -3.67
C VAL A 1 12.59 23.89 -3.46
N GLU A 2 11.65 23.81 -4.40
CA GLU A 2 10.56 22.82 -4.36
C GLU A 2 11.08 21.52 -4.97
N ASP A 3 11.82 20.73 -4.18
CA ASP A 3 12.27 19.40 -4.60
C ASP A 3 11.27 18.33 -4.15
N ARG A 4 10.51 17.81 -5.10
CA ARG A 4 9.47 16.79 -4.89
C ARG A 4 10.03 15.39 -4.63
N ARG A 5 11.33 15.17 -4.82
CA ARG A 5 11.98 13.86 -4.56
C ARG A 5 11.96 13.52 -3.07
N ALA A 6 12.19 14.51 -2.22
CA ALA A 6 12.10 14.31 -0.77
C ALA A 6 10.66 13.97 -0.35
N ASP A 7 9.66 14.66 -0.90
CA ASP A 7 8.25 14.41 -0.60
C ASP A 7 7.84 12.96 -0.88
N VAL A 8 8.15 12.43 -2.06
CA VAL A 8 7.74 11.07 -2.44
C VAL A 8 8.47 9.99 -1.64
N VAL A 9 9.74 10.21 -1.30
CA VAL A 9 10.51 9.30 -0.44
C VAL A 9 9.93 9.29 0.98
N MET A 10 9.63 10.47 1.53
CA MET A 10 9.02 10.58 2.86
C MET A 10 7.59 10.04 2.89
N ALA A 11 6.81 10.22 1.83
CA ALA A 11 5.48 9.64 1.70
C ALA A 11 5.56 8.11 1.75
N ALA A 12 6.42 7.50 0.91
CA ALA A 12 6.60 6.05 0.88
C ALA A 12 7.12 5.51 2.22
N TRP A 13 8.09 6.18 2.83
CA TRP A 13 8.63 5.78 4.14
C TRP A 13 7.57 5.80 5.24
N ASN A 14 6.79 6.88 5.34
CA ASN A 14 5.73 6.99 6.34
C ASN A 14 4.62 5.95 6.12
N CYS A 15 4.27 5.65 4.86
CA CYS A 15 3.36 4.55 4.55
C CYS A 15 3.92 3.19 5.00
N ALA A 16 5.20 2.91 4.75
CA ALA A 16 5.84 1.67 5.21
C ALA A 16 5.82 1.56 6.76
N GLU A 17 6.13 2.65 7.46
CA GLU A 17 6.06 2.72 8.92
C GLU A 17 4.63 2.52 9.46
N VAL A 18 3.62 3.09 8.79
CA VAL A 18 2.22 2.89 9.16
C VAL A 18 1.78 1.45 8.92
N ALA A 19 2.15 0.85 7.79
CA ALA A 19 1.86 -0.55 7.50
C ALA A 19 2.48 -1.46 8.55
N LEU A 20 3.74 -1.22 8.96
CA LEU A 20 4.40 -1.97 10.03
C LEU A 20 3.62 -1.93 11.36
N ARG A 21 2.91 -0.84 11.65
CA ARG A 21 2.10 -0.67 12.87
C ARG A 21 0.69 -1.23 12.73
N LEU A 22 0.11 -1.20 11.53
CA LEU A 22 -1.27 -1.60 11.28
C LEU A 22 -1.43 -3.06 10.84
N VAL A 23 -0.41 -3.70 10.29
CA VAL A 23 -0.39 -5.14 10.00
C VAL A 23 -0.26 -5.90 11.32
N GLN A 24 -1.39 -6.02 12.01
CA GLN A 24 -1.54 -6.66 13.32
C GLN A 24 -2.85 -7.44 13.37
N VAL A 25 -2.86 -8.52 14.14
CA VAL A 25 -4.05 -9.37 14.31
C VAL A 25 -5.23 -8.52 14.79
N GLY A 26 -6.39 -8.68 14.15
CA GLY A 26 -7.60 -7.90 14.45
C GLY A 26 -7.78 -6.64 13.59
N ASN A 27 -6.74 -6.14 12.94
CA ASN A 27 -6.86 -5.03 11.99
C ASN A 27 -7.26 -5.55 10.61
N THR A 28 -7.70 -4.63 9.74
CA THR A 28 -8.10 -4.94 8.37
C THR A 28 -7.16 -4.33 7.34
N ASN A 29 -7.10 -4.91 6.14
CA ASN A 29 -6.36 -4.34 5.01
C ASN A 29 -6.86 -2.93 4.65
N THR A 30 -8.17 -2.69 4.71
CA THR A 30 -8.80 -1.38 4.43
C THR A 30 -8.20 -0.25 5.27
N GLN A 31 -7.91 -0.50 6.55
CA GLN A 31 -7.29 0.49 7.43
C GLN A 31 -5.91 0.96 6.92
N ILE A 32 -5.16 0.05 6.29
CA ILE A 32 -3.85 0.37 5.70
C ILE A 32 -4.03 1.22 4.44
N THR A 33 -4.93 0.81 3.54
CA THR A 33 -5.26 1.57 2.32
C THR A 33 -5.69 3.00 2.64
N GLU A 34 -6.57 3.18 3.63
CA GLU A 34 -7.01 4.51 4.07
C GLU A 34 -5.87 5.33 4.66
N ALA A 35 -4.99 4.72 5.46
CA ALA A 35 -3.85 5.40 6.04
C ALA A 35 -2.84 5.83 4.96
N PHE A 36 -2.63 5.00 3.94
CA PHE A 36 -1.80 5.35 2.78
C PHE A 36 -2.37 6.55 2.03
N GLY A 37 -3.68 6.58 1.82
CA GLY A 37 -4.36 7.72 1.19
C GLY A 37 -4.13 9.04 1.93
N LYS A 38 -4.29 9.04 3.25
CA LYS A 38 -4.07 10.22 4.11
C LYS A 38 -2.62 10.71 4.07
N ILE A 39 -1.66 9.79 4.23
CA ILE A 39 -0.23 10.13 4.18
C ILE A 39 0.13 10.68 2.79
N ALA A 40 -0.31 10.03 1.71
CA ALA A 40 -0.01 10.47 0.37
C ALA A 40 -0.55 11.89 0.10
N GLU A 41 -1.74 12.22 0.62
CA GLU A 41 -2.32 13.56 0.50
C GLU A 41 -1.45 14.64 1.18
N ASP A 42 -0.95 14.39 2.39
CA ASP A 42 -0.08 15.32 3.12
C ASP A 42 1.19 15.69 2.34
N PHE A 43 1.77 14.73 1.63
CA PHE A 43 2.94 14.92 0.77
C PHE A 43 2.59 15.29 -0.68
N LYS A 44 1.31 15.52 -0.99
CA LYS A 44 0.78 15.75 -2.35
C LYS A 44 1.22 14.67 -3.35
N CYS A 45 1.43 13.45 -2.90
CA CYS A 45 1.80 12.30 -3.72
C CYS A 45 0.59 11.40 -3.96
N LYS A 46 0.77 10.38 -4.80
CA LYS A 46 -0.26 9.35 -5.05
C LYS A 46 0.36 7.95 -4.97
N PRO A 47 -0.28 6.99 -4.28
CA PRO A 47 0.08 5.59 -4.43
C PRO A 47 -0.07 5.16 -5.89
N VAL A 48 0.79 4.26 -6.35
CA VAL A 48 0.68 3.73 -7.71
C VAL A 48 -0.47 2.72 -7.78
N GLN A 49 -1.33 2.89 -8.79
CA GLN A 49 -2.47 2.02 -9.04
C GLN A 49 -2.02 0.61 -9.42
N GLY A 50 -2.76 -0.40 -8.97
CA GLY A 50 -2.50 -1.81 -9.26
C GLY A 50 -1.38 -2.45 -8.43
N VAL A 51 -0.74 -1.71 -7.52
CA VAL A 51 0.26 -2.27 -6.60
C VAL A 51 -0.44 -2.97 -5.43
N LEU A 52 -0.09 -4.24 -5.23
CA LEU A 52 -0.67 -5.12 -4.22
C LEU A 52 0.42 -5.67 -3.31
N SER A 53 0.16 -5.62 -2.00
CA SER A 53 0.95 -6.31 -0.98
C SER A 53 0.28 -7.63 -0.65
N HIS A 54 0.95 -8.75 -0.88
CA HIS A 54 0.34 -10.09 -0.78
C HIS A 54 0.73 -10.84 0.48
N GLN A 55 -0.20 -11.67 0.95
CA GLN A 55 0.10 -12.76 1.89
C GLN A 55 1.06 -13.75 1.23
N LEU A 56 2.09 -14.17 1.96
CA LEU A 56 3.03 -15.19 1.56
C LEU A 56 2.67 -16.53 2.20
N LYS A 57 2.74 -17.61 1.42
CA LYS A 57 2.68 -18.99 1.91
C LYS A 57 3.83 -19.78 1.30
N LYS A 58 4.05 -21.00 1.80
CA LYS A 58 5.07 -21.89 1.23
C LYS A 58 4.77 -22.11 -0.27
N HIS A 59 5.70 -21.72 -1.13
CA HIS A 59 5.59 -21.77 -2.60
C HIS A 59 4.53 -20.85 -3.24
N VAL A 60 3.96 -19.89 -2.49
CA VAL A 60 2.97 -18.93 -3.00
C VAL A 60 3.42 -17.52 -2.62
N ILE A 61 3.75 -16.70 -3.63
CA ILE A 61 4.19 -15.31 -3.44
C ILE A 61 3.01 -14.32 -3.47
N ASP A 62 1.89 -14.74 -4.05
CA ASP A 62 0.69 -13.97 -4.35
C ASP A 62 -0.54 -14.63 -3.70
N GLY A 63 -0.52 -14.71 -2.37
CA GLY A 63 -1.65 -15.23 -1.61
C GLY A 63 -2.94 -14.44 -1.83
N THR A 64 -4.06 -15.07 -1.50
CA THR A 64 -5.42 -14.55 -1.72
C THR A 64 -5.73 -13.29 -0.93
N LYS A 65 -5.14 -13.12 0.27
CA LYS A 65 -5.26 -11.91 1.08
C LYS A 65 -4.27 -10.86 0.57
N ALA A 66 -4.79 -9.73 0.09
CA ALA A 66 -3.98 -8.65 -0.48
C ALA A 66 -4.39 -7.26 0.03
N ILE A 67 -3.41 -6.41 0.29
CA ILE A 67 -3.61 -4.99 0.59
C ILE A 67 -3.38 -4.21 -0.70
N ILE A 68 -4.31 -3.32 -1.04
CA ILE A 68 -4.18 -2.43 -2.21
C ILE A 68 -3.72 -1.05 -1.76
N GLY A 69 -2.77 -0.43 -2.47
CA GLY A 69 -2.28 0.90 -2.10
C GLY A 69 -3.30 2.02 -2.34
N ILE A 70 -4.14 1.85 -3.36
CA ILE A 70 -5.23 2.76 -3.72
C ILE A 70 -6.29 2.01 -4.55
N GLU A 71 -7.56 2.17 -4.20
CA GLU A 71 -8.67 1.61 -4.98
C GLU A 71 -9.00 2.45 -6.21
N THR A 72 -9.47 1.77 -7.25
CA THR A 72 -10.11 2.41 -8.41
C THR A 72 -11.47 1.74 -8.67
N GLU A 73 -12.23 2.22 -9.65
CA GLU A 73 -13.49 1.57 -10.02
C GLU A 73 -13.27 0.11 -10.46
N ASP A 74 -12.17 -0.15 -11.16
CA ASP A 74 -11.83 -1.46 -11.73
C ASP A 74 -10.95 -2.32 -10.82
N GLN A 75 -10.30 -1.73 -9.81
CA GLN A 75 -9.34 -2.43 -8.95
C GLN A 75 -9.68 -2.24 -7.48
N LYS A 76 -10.22 -3.30 -6.90
CA LYS A 76 -10.57 -3.41 -5.49
C LYS A 76 -10.14 -4.78 -4.98
N VAL A 77 -9.96 -4.87 -3.67
CA VAL A 77 -9.66 -6.13 -2.97
C VAL A 77 -10.74 -6.37 -1.93
N ASP A 78 -11.00 -7.63 -1.63
CA ASP A 78 -11.92 -7.96 -0.55
C ASP A 78 -11.31 -7.53 0.80
N GLU A 79 -12.17 -7.01 1.68
CA GLU A 79 -11.77 -6.73 3.05
C GLU A 79 -11.48 -8.05 3.79
N PHE A 80 -10.40 -8.07 4.55
CA PHE A 80 -10.08 -9.19 5.44
C PHE A 80 -9.45 -8.68 6.74
N GLU A 81 -9.52 -9.53 7.77
CA GLU A 81 -8.83 -9.34 9.05
C GLU A 81 -7.49 -10.11 9.05
N PHE A 82 -6.43 -9.47 9.54
CA PHE A 82 -5.15 -10.13 9.73
C PHE A 82 -5.23 -11.17 10.85
N GLU A 83 -4.66 -12.34 10.62
CA GLU A 83 -4.68 -13.46 11.55
C GLU A 83 -3.26 -13.81 12.05
N MET A 84 -3.21 -14.53 13.18
CA MET A 84 -1.94 -14.94 13.76
C MET A 84 -1.20 -15.93 12.85
N ASN A 85 0.13 -15.81 12.80
CA ASN A 85 1.03 -16.65 11.99
C ASN A 85 0.91 -16.44 10.46
N GLU A 86 0.26 -15.36 10.02
CA GLU A 86 0.31 -14.95 8.63
C GLU A 86 1.61 -14.17 8.33
N VAL A 87 2.07 -14.25 7.08
CA VAL A 87 3.25 -13.54 6.59
C VAL A 87 2.82 -12.71 5.39
N TYR A 88 3.32 -11.47 5.28
CA TYR A 88 2.99 -10.56 4.20
C TYR A 88 4.25 -9.93 3.60
N CYS A 89 4.25 -9.76 2.28
CA CYS A 89 5.18 -8.87 1.61
C CYS A 89 4.50 -7.51 1.45
N ILE A 90 5.02 -6.49 2.11
CA ILE A 90 4.50 -5.12 2.02
C ILE A 90 5.27 -4.38 0.93
N ASP A 91 4.54 -3.97 -0.10
CA ASP A 91 5.05 -3.18 -1.22
C ASP A 91 4.42 -1.78 -1.20
N VAL A 92 5.28 -0.75 -1.19
CA VAL A 92 4.88 0.66 -1.11
C VAL A 92 5.50 1.42 -2.25
N VAL A 93 4.68 1.70 -3.26
CA VAL A 93 5.11 2.46 -4.45
C VAL A 93 4.32 3.77 -4.51
N MET A 94 5.05 4.87 -4.51
CA MET A 94 4.50 6.22 -4.52
C MET A 94 4.97 7.00 -5.75
N SER A 95 4.14 7.94 -6.19
CA SER A 95 4.41 8.81 -7.33
C SER A 95 4.21 10.28 -6.95
N THR A 96 5.06 11.15 -7.48
CA THR A 96 4.84 12.60 -7.48
C THR A 96 3.81 13.04 -8.52
N GLY A 97 3.42 12.14 -9.44
CA GLY A 97 2.43 12.36 -10.51
C GLY A 97 1.07 11.74 -10.20
N GLU A 98 0.35 11.29 -11.24
CA GLU A 98 -1.01 10.75 -11.11
C GLU A 98 -1.09 9.34 -10.51
N GLY A 99 0.04 8.65 -10.32
CA GLY A 99 0.05 7.26 -9.83
C GLY A 99 -0.40 6.22 -10.86
N LYS A 100 -0.55 6.59 -12.14
CA LYS A 100 -0.93 5.68 -13.23
C LYS A 100 0.29 5.19 -14.00
N GLY A 101 0.62 3.91 -13.86
CA GLY A 101 1.65 3.25 -14.66
C GLY A 101 1.29 3.20 -16.15
N LYS A 102 2.30 3.19 -17.02
CA LYS A 102 2.14 2.98 -18.46
C LYS A 102 3.13 1.91 -18.90
N GLU A 103 2.70 0.98 -19.74
CA GLU A 103 3.61 0.07 -20.43
C GLU A 103 4.42 0.84 -21.48
N THR A 104 5.66 0.39 -21.70
CA THR A 104 6.62 0.97 -22.66
C THR A 104 6.98 -0.03 -23.73
#